data_AF-A0A9E1P386-F1
#
_entry.id   AF-A0A9E1P386-F1
#
_cell.length_a   1.000
_cell.length_b   1.000
_cell.length_c   1.000
_cell.angle_alpha   90.00
_cell.angle_beta   90.00
_cell.angle_gamma   90.00
#
_symmetry.space_group_name_H-M   'P 1'
#
loop_
_entity.id
_entity.type
_entity.pdbx_description
1 polymer ?
#
loop_
_entity_poly.entity_id
_entity_poly.type
_entity_poly.pdbx_seq_one_letter_code
_entity_poly.pdbx_strand_id
1 'polypeptide(L)'
;MSRSLRIFIILLSLLRMLSATGLAEQCTQCHQEEQRQSVFHSPDIVSCDGCHGGNPETTDLDEAHLNMEAYPGRMATVEKACGQAGCHEELIPIVKNSLMYTVDGMLSVTRKIFNDLPHPPVDKPLAERLGKEGADSYLRKLCVSCHLGTDRKSHKQTLKDRGGGCSGCHLKSYRKLKKGALVEETEKLTIVYGPAHPTLSLKIENDRCFGCHSRSGRISLNYLGLAEKDAIDPKRRKDFGYLPDNRLVEKQSPDIHSQAGMLCIDCHTVNDVMGMGVRHKRQQEQLDIMCEDCHKYQYQDQCQTEDLLNCLDEKSLATFSRREVVYLSLYQRRIPPPTTIKIPVTHKAKSPLLHITRDKNRLSMVSKLSEERLDIPKIKNEIYHEQKGHERLSCDSCHTAWAPQCYGCHISFDPNQKQYDHIERKKTVGRWIEKRWETRAELPTLGVTGNNKITTFIPGMNAIIQKHPNSKPFTVQYFSSTSAHTTMKKGRNCKSCHQSDLAIGVTTRWSTSPDNPLWKTPVGWVEKNQRNPGLATQPGARSFDQKERAEIQKVGVCLNCHGDEDKIYEKFKISQKNLTPLCNE
;
A
#
# COMPACT_ATOMS: atom_id res chain seq x y z
N MET A 1 -22.85 -38.84 47.75
CA MET A 1 -22.04 -37.69 48.21
C MET A 1 -22.73 -37.06 49.41
N SER A 2 -22.04 -36.95 50.55
CA SER A 2 -22.60 -36.38 51.78
C SER A 2 -22.96 -34.90 51.61
N ARG A 3 -23.97 -34.42 52.35
CA ARG A 3 -24.39 -32.99 52.35
C ARG A 3 -23.21 -32.05 52.60
N SER A 4 -22.25 -32.45 53.43
CA SER A 4 -21.03 -31.69 53.72
C SER A 4 -20.10 -31.55 52.51
N LEU A 5 -20.01 -32.57 51.64
CA LEU A 5 -19.18 -32.52 50.44
C LEU A 5 -19.79 -31.62 49.34
N ARG A 6 -21.12 -31.55 49.26
CA ARG A 6 -21.82 -30.63 48.34
C ARG A 6 -21.67 -29.17 48.77
N ILE A 7 -21.75 -28.88 50.08
CA ILE A 7 -21.53 -27.52 50.60
C ILE A 7 -20.08 -27.09 50.36
N PHE A 8 -19.09 -27.98 50.52
CA PHE A 8 -17.69 -27.66 50.29
C PHE A 8 -17.37 -27.37 48.81
N ILE A 9 -17.97 -28.13 47.87
CA ILE A 9 -17.80 -27.89 46.43
C ILE A 9 -18.50 -26.59 46.02
N ILE A 10 -19.68 -26.29 46.56
CA ILE A 10 -20.41 -25.04 46.30
C ILE A 10 -19.65 -23.83 46.88
N LEU A 11 -19.06 -23.95 48.08
CA LEU A 11 -18.19 -22.91 48.63
C LEU A 11 -16.90 -22.73 47.83
N LEU A 12 -16.25 -23.79 47.33
CA LEU A 12 -15.07 -23.67 46.48
C LEU A 12 -15.40 -23.05 45.10
N SER A 13 -16.59 -23.33 44.56
CA SER A 13 -17.04 -22.73 43.30
C SER A 13 -17.53 -21.29 43.47
N LEU A 14 -18.11 -20.93 44.63
CA LEU A 14 -18.37 -19.54 45.02
C LEU A 14 -17.08 -18.76 45.35
N LEU A 15 -16.07 -19.37 45.97
CA LEU A 15 -14.77 -18.73 46.20
C LEU A 15 -14.01 -18.51 44.90
N ARG A 16 -14.11 -19.42 43.92
CA ARG A 16 -13.60 -19.23 42.54
C ARG A 16 -14.37 -18.16 41.77
N MET A 17 -15.66 -17.94 42.09
CA MET A 17 -16.45 -16.86 41.51
C MET A 17 -16.18 -15.51 42.20
N LEU A 18 -15.81 -15.49 43.49
CA LEU A 18 -15.42 -14.27 44.22
C LEU A 18 -13.95 -13.86 44.04
N SER A 19 -13.09 -14.73 43.49
CA SER A 19 -11.68 -14.38 43.16
C SER A 19 -11.51 -13.90 41.72
N ALA A 20 -12.61 -13.76 40.97
CA ALA A 20 -12.63 -13.19 39.61
C ALA A 20 -13.05 -11.71 39.59
N THR A 21 -13.09 -11.04 40.74
CA THR A 21 -12.94 -9.57 40.78
C THR A 21 -11.44 -9.32 40.84
N GLY A 22 -10.83 -8.98 39.70
CA GLY A 22 -9.42 -8.63 39.63
C GLY A 22 -9.06 -7.64 40.74
N LEU A 23 -7.96 -7.90 41.45
CA LEU A 23 -7.35 -6.91 42.33
C LEU A 23 -7.23 -5.61 41.54
N ALA A 24 -7.80 -4.53 42.07
CA ALA A 24 -7.72 -3.22 41.43
C ALA A 24 -6.24 -2.87 41.21
N GLU A 25 -5.81 -2.76 39.95
CA GLU A 25 -4.43 -2.47 39.61
C GLU A 25 -4.00 -1.11 40.18
N GLN A 26 -2.78 -1.05 40.69
CA GLN A 26 -2.23 0.17 41.28
C GLN A 26 -1.80 1.19 40.21
N CYS A 27 -1.78 0.82 38.92
CA CYS A 27 -1.47 1.70 37.80
C CYS A 27 -2.32 2.99 37.82
N THR A 28 -3.61 2.85 38.13
CA THR A 28 -4.56 3.97 38.17
C THR A 28 -4.34 4.90 39.37
N GLN A 29 -3.57 4.52 40.39
CA GLN A 29 -3.22 5.41 41.50
C GLN A 29 -2.35 6.58 41.01
N CYS A 30 -1.52 6.34 39.99
CA CYS A 30 -0.66 7.36 39.37
C CYS A 30 -1.23 7.88 38.03
N HIS A 31 -1.94 7.05 37.26
CA HIS A 31 -2.46 7.37 35.91
C HIS A 31 -3.98 7.66 35.86
N GLN A 32 -4.46 8.52 36.77
CA GLN A 32 -5.90 8.82 36.91
C GLN A 32 -6.54 9.57 35.72
N GLU A 33 -5.74 10.31 34.94
CA GLU A 33 -6.22 11.23 33.89
C GLU A 33 -6.36 10.59 32.49
N GLU A 34 -6.10 9.29 32.36
CA GLU A 34 -5.84 8.63 31.08
C GLU A 34 -7.06 7.98 30.41
N GLN A 35 -8.26 8.58 30.51
CA GLN A 35 -9.55 7.95 30.15
C GLN A 35 -9.92 7.91 28.64
N ARG A 36 -8.97 8.06 27.72
CA ARG A 36 -9.26 8.00 26.27
C ARG A 36 -8.97 6.62 25.71
N GLN A 37 -9.74 5.63 26.16
CA GLN A 37 -9.74 4.29 25.57
C GLN A 37 -11.00 4.06 24.74
N SER A 38 -10.87 3.20 23.73
CA SER A 38 -12.05 2.63 23.07
C SER A 38 -12.86 1.85 24.10
N VAL A 39 -14.18 1.83 23.97
CA VAL A 39 -15.07 1.07 24.87
C VAL A 39 -14.59 -0.38 25.07
N PHE A 40 -14.05 -1.01 24.01
CA PHE A 40 -13.56 -2.40 24.01
C PHE A 40 -12.19 -2.62 24.65
N HIS A 41 -11.42 -1.57 24.94
CA HIS A 41 -10.09 -1.63 25.56
C HIS A 41 -10.00 -0.66 26.75
N SER A 42 -11.13 -0.41 27.42
CA SER A 42 -11.13 0.37 28.65
C SER A 42 -10.52 -0.45 29.80
N PRO A 43 -9.94 0.19 30.83
CA PRO A 43 -9.39 -0.50 32.00
C PRO A 43 -10.39 -1.43 32.71
N ASP A 44 -11.69 -1.17 32.57
CA ASP A 44 -12.76 -2.02 33.12
C ASP A 44 -12.89 -3.37 32.39
N ILE A 45 -12.38 -3.47 31.16
CA ILE A 45 -12.44 -4.68 30.31
C ILE A 45 -11.06 -5.31 30.15
N VAL A 46 -10.05 -4.47 29.92
CA VAL A 46 -8.66 -4.89 29.69
C VAL A 46 -7.77 -4.11 30.63
N SER A 47 -7.09 -4.85 31.50
CA SER A 47 -6.15 -4.31 32.46
C SER A 47 -5.00 -3.54 31.81
N CYS A 48 -4.43 -2.56 32.52
CA CYS A 48 -3.30 -1.77 32.02
C CYS A 48 -2.11 -2.69 31.75
N ASP A 49 -1.84 -3.61 32.67
CA ASP A 49 -0.81 -4.64 32.53
C ASP A 49 -1.13 -5.68 31.45
N GLY A 50 -2.41 -5.94 31.17
CA GLY A 50 -2.81 -6.81 30.06
C GLY A 50 -2.34 -6.28 28.70
N CYS A 51 -2.31 -4.96 28.53
CA CYS A 51 -1.74 -4.34 27.33
C CYS A 51 -0.24 -4.09 27.46
N HIS A 52 0.17 -3.42 28.54
CA HIS A 52 1.50 -2.85 28.69
C HIS A 52 2.47 -3.74 29.47
N GLY A 53 2.02 -4.81 30.13
CA GLY A 53 2.83 -5.54 31.12
C GLY A 53 3.14 -4.67 32.33
N GLY A 54 4.30 -4.88 32.96
CA GLY A 54 4.63 -4.24 34.23
C GLY A 54 4.14 -5.06 35.44
N ASN A 55 4.29 -4.49 36.63
CA ASN A 55 3.79 -5.06 37.87
C ASN A 55 2.60 -4.22 38.38
N PRO A 56 1.34 -4.70 38.25
CA PRO A 56 0.16 -3.96 38.69
C PRO A 56 -0.02 -3.93 40.22
N GLU A 57 0.79 -4.65 40.99
CA GLU A 57 0.60 -4.86 42.43
C GLU A 57 1.38 -3.85 43.31
N THR A 58 2.09 -2.89 42.71
CA THR A 58 2.94 -1.93 43.42
C THR A 58 2.78 -0.51 42.87
N THR A 59 2.91 0.49 43.74
CA THR A 59 3.01 1.91 43.37
C THR A 59 4.46 2.37 43.24
N ASP A 60 5.45 1.53 43.56
CA ASP A 60 6.85 1.90 43.35
C ASP A 60 7.14 2.03 41.85
N LEU A 61 7.78 3.14 41.46
CA LEU A 61 7.93 3.51 40.06
C LEU A 61 8.76 2.47 39.26
N ASP A 62 9.85 2.00 39.84
CA ASP A 62 10.79 1.12 39.13
C ASP A 62 10.25 -0.31 39.10
N GLU A 63 9.62 -0.76 40.19
CA GLU A 63 8.99 -2.07 40.25
C GLU A 63 7.73 -2.15 39.36
N ALA A 64 6.87 -1.13 39.38
CA ALA A 64 5.63 -1.09 38.58
C ALA A 64 5.93 -1.12 37.08
N HIS A 65 6.97 -0.43 36.63
CA HIS A 65 7.34 -0.35 35.21
C HIS A 65 8.31 -1.45 34.75
N LEU A 66 8.70 -2.36 35.63
CA LEU A 66 9.63 -3.44 35.28
C LEU A 66 9.03 -4.33 34.19
N ASN A 67 9.73 -4.48 33.07
CA ASN A 67 9.28 -5.21 31.86
C ASN A 67 8.05 -4.63 31.15
N MET A 68 7.69 -3.37 31.41
CA MET A 68 6.59 -2.71 30.70
C MET A 68 6.95 -2.46 29.22
N GLU A 69 6.01 -2.76 28.32
CA GLU A 69 6.02 -2.41 26.90
C GLU A 69 5.23 -1.11 26.67
N ALA A 70 5.97 -0.03 26.41
CA ALA A 70 5.38 1.27 26.11
C ALA A 70 4.56 1.27 24.79
N TYR A 71 4.84 0.36 23.86
CA TYR A 71 4.16 0.27 22.56
C TYR A 71 3.62 -1.15 22.31
N PRO A 72 2.46 -1.51 22.87
CA PRO A 72 1.93 -2.89 22.88
C PRO A 72 1.56 -3.46 21.51
N GLY A 73 1.57 -2.64 20.45
CA GLY A 73 1.40 -3.09 19.08
C GLY A 73 2.70 -3.51 18.37
N ARG A 74 3.85 -3.43 19.03
CA ARG A 74 5.17 -3.70 18.44
C ARG A 74 5.33 -5.18 18.11
N MET A 75 5.68 -5.50 16.87
CA MET A 75 5.74 -6.89 16.39
C MET A 75 6.74 -7.80 17.13
N ALA A 76 7.74 -7.25 17.81
CA ALA A 76 8.73 -8.02 18.57
C ALA A 76 8.21 -8.50 19.94
N THR A 77 7.14 -7.89 20.46
CA THR A 77 6.53 -8.20 21.76
C THR A 77 5.02 -8.40 21.66
N VAL A 78 4.48 -8.43 20.44
CA VAL A 78 3.03 -8.39 20.19
C VAL A 78 2.30 -9.58 20.83
N GLU A 79 2.95 -10.75 20.93
CA GLU A 79 2.41 -11.93 21.61
C GLU A 79 2.19 -11.73 23.11
N LYS A 80 2.95 -10.83 23.72
CA LYS A 80 2.82 -10.46 25.14
C LYS A 80 1.79 -9.36 25.36
N ALA A 81 1.16 -8.86 24.31
CA ALA A 81 0.18 -7.77 24.38
C ALA A 81 -1.03 -8.11 23.50
N CYS A 82 -1.15 -7.54 22.28
CA CYS A 82 -2.30 -7.75 21.41
C CYS A 82 -2.56 -9.24 21.08
N GLY A 83 -1.50 -10.05 21.03
CA GLY A 83 -1.51 -11.47 20.66
C GLY A 83 -1.67 -12.44 21.81
N GLN A 84 -2.00 -11.98 23.03
CA GLN A 84 -2.32 -12.88 24.14
C GLN A 84 -3.55 -13.76 23.83
N ALA A 85 -3.63 -14.92 24.49
CA ALA A 85 -4.75 -15.83 24.35
C ALA A 85 -6.08 -15.12 24.65
N GLY A 86 -7.09 -15.31 23.81
CA GLY A 86 -8.39 -14.64 23.95
C GLY A 86 -8.44 -13.20 23.42
N CYS A 87 -7.32 -12.61 23.01
CA CYS A 87 -7.26 -11.29 22.37
C CYS A 87 -7.28 -11.40 20.83
N HIS A 88 -6.16 -11.10 20.18
CA HIS A 88 -5.99 -11.10 18.72
C HIS A 88 -4.87 -12.06 18.26
N GLU A 89 -4.68 -13.17 18.97
CA GLU A 89 -3.65 -14.18 18.69
C GLU A 89 -3.69 -14.71 17.24
N GLU A 90 -4.88 -14.78 16.63
CA GLU A 90 -5.09 -15.24 15.27
C GLU A 90 -4.55 -14.26 14.21
N LEU A 91 -4.45 -12.97 14.55
CA LEU A 91 -3.97 -11.93 13.63
C LEU A 91 -2.44 -11.91 13.55
N ILE A 92 -1.76 -12.39 14.58
CA ILE A 92 -0.30 -12.34 14.69
C ILE A 92 0.40 -13.07 13.54
N PRO A 93 0.14 -14.37 13.27
CA PRO A 93 0.78 -15.06 12.15
C PRO A 93 0.42 -14.44 10.80
N ILE A 94 -0.76 -13.83 10.68
CA ILE A 94 -1.23 -13.19 9.45
C ILE A 94 -0.40 -11.95 9.14
N VAL A 95 -0.29 -11.02 10.11
CA VAL A 95 0.49 -9.79 9.95
C VAL A 95 1.98 -10.10 9.81
N LYS A 96 2.50 -11.11 10.52
CA LYS A 96 3.90 -11.56 10.38
C LYS A 96 4.23 -12.11 8.99
N ASN A 97 3.24 -12.58 8.23
CA ASN A 97 3.43 -12.99 6.84
C ASN A 97 3.14 -11.89 5.82
N SER A 98 2.61 -10.74 6.24
CA SER A 98 2.32 -9.61 5.36
C SER A 98 3.57 -8.97 4.77
N LEU A 99 3.47 -8.47 3.54
CA LEU A 99 4.55 -7.73 2.86
C LEU A 99 5.04 -6.49 3.63
N MET A 100 4.13 -5.82 4.35
CA MET A 100 4.48 -4.62 5.13
C MET A 100 5.39 -4.95 6.31
N TYR A 101 5.32 -6.18 6.84
CA TYR A 101 6.23 -6.68 7.87
C TYR A 101 7.48 -7.34 7.28
N THR A 102 7.31 -8.27 6.35
CA THR A 102 8.40 -9.16 5.90
C THR A 102 9.40 -8.48 4.97
N VAL A 103 8.95 -7.55 4.13
CA VAL A 103 9.77 -6.81 3.15
C VAL A 103 10.64 -7.64 2.21
N ASP A 104 10.33 -8.93 2.04
CA ASP A 104 11.19 -9.90 1.35
C ASP A 104 11.56 -9.48 -0.08
N GLY A 105 10.59 -8.93 -0.82
CA GLY A 105 10.81 -8.41 -2.16
C GLY A 105 11.74 -7.22 -2.18
N MET A 106 11.56 -6.26 -1.27
CA MET A 106 12.40 -5.06 -1.17
C MET A 106 13.85 -5.45 -0.85
N LEU A 107 14.07 -6.29 0.16
CA LEU A 107 15.43 -6.74 0.51
C LEU A 107 16.10 -7.43 -0.67
N SER A 108 15.39 -8.36 -1.31
CA SER A 108 15.93 -9.13 -2.42
C SER A 108 16.24 -8.27 -3.65
N VAL A 109 15.38 -7.31 -3.99
CA VAL A 109 15.57 -6.44 -5.16
C VAL A 109 16.69 -5.44 -4.91
N THR A 110 16.75 -4.81 -3.72
CA THR A 110 17.82 -3.86 -3.41
C THR A 110 19.19 -4.52 -3.37
N ARG A 111 19.33 -5.72 -2.78
CA ARG A 111 20.59 -6.49 -2.82
C ARG A 111 21.02 -6.82 -4.24
N LYS A 112 20.08 -7.25 -5.09
CA LYS A 112 20.34 -7.49 -6.52
C LYS A 112 20.81 -6.22 -7.24
N ILE A 113 20.14 -5.10 -7.03
CA ILE A 113 20.49 -3.80 -7.63
C ILE A 113 21.89 -3.36 -7.22
N PHE A 114 22.26 -3.60 -5.97
CA PHE A 114 23.60 -3.28 -5.49
C PHE A 114 24.65 -4.30 -5.96
N ASN A 115 24.32 -5.41 -6.64
CA ASN A 115 25.25 -6.53 -6.86
C ASN A 115 25.82 -7.10 -5.54
N ASP A 116 24.99 -7.15 -4.50
CA ASP A 116 25.31 -7.87 -3.26
C ASP A 116 24.77 -9.30 -3.31
N LEU A 117 25.32 -10.18 -2.47
CA LEU A 117 24.90 -11.58 -2.42
C LEU A 117 23.39 -11.69 -2.10
N PRO A 118 22.65 -12.50 -2.87
CA PRO A 118 21.26 -12.76 -2.56
C PRO A 118 21.17 -13.56 -1.26
N HIS A 119 20.19 -13.21 -0.43
CA HIS A 119 19.85 -13.99 0.75
C HIS A 119 18.41 -14.48 0.60
N PRO A 120 18.12 -15.75 0.91
CA PRO A 120 16.76 -16.25 0.91
C PRO A 120 15.92 -15.52 1.98
N PRO A 121 14.59 -15.40 1.77
CA PRO A 121 13.69 -15.05 2.85
C PRO A 121 13.88 -16.00 4.03
N VAL A 122 13.97 -15.43 5.23
CA VAL A 122 14.04 -16.18 6.49
C VAL A 122 13.00 -15.62 7.43
N ASP A 123 12.41 -16.49 8.25
CA ASP A 123 11.44 -16.08 9.26
C ASP A 123 12.16 -15.59 10.52
N LYS A 124 12.69 -14.37 10.41
CA LYS A 124 13.38 -13.66 11.50
C LYS A 124 12.94 -12.20 11.55
N PRO A 125 13.04 -11.54 12.71
CA PRO A 125 12.86 -10.11 12.82
C PRO A 125 13.72 -9.34 11.81
N LEU A 126 13.21 -8.22 11.32
CA LEU A 126 13.90 -7.40 10.29
C LEU A 126 15.31 -6.98 10.73
N ALA A 127 15.50 -6.71 12.02
CA ALA A 127 16.78 -6.31 12.59
C ALA A 127 17.89 -7.36 12.42
N GLU A 128 17.56 -8.64 12.48
CA GLU A 128 18.49 -9.76 12.33
C GLU A 128 18.80 -10.10 10.86
N ARG A 129 18.01 -9.54 9.94
CA ARG A 129 18.10 -9.84 8.51
C ARG A 129 18.93 -8.83 7.73
N LEU A 130 19.40 -7.77 8.39
CA LEU A 130 20.08 -6.65 7.77
C LEU A 130 21.47 -6.43 8.37
N GLY A 131 22.51 -6.67 7.57
CA GLY A 131 23.88 -6.32 7.89
C GLY A 131 24.15 -4.81 7.92
N LYS A 132 25.40 -4.43 8.20
CA LYS A 132 25.82 -3.02 8.36
C LYS A 132 26.44 -2.39 7.11
N GLU A 133 26.59 -3.18 6.04
CA GLU A 133 27.31 -2.80 4.82
C GLU A 133 26.42 -2.91 3.58
N GLY A 134 26.88 -2.34 2.46
CA GLY A 134 26.22 -2.46 1.15
C GLY A 134 24.73 -2.08 1.14
N ALA A 135 23.95 -2.88 0.41
CA ALA A 135 22.50 -2.77 0.31
C ALA A 135 21.79 -2.79 1.66
N ASP A 136 22.29 -3.58 2.61
CA ASP A 136 21.65 -3.70 3.92
C ASP A 136 21.85 -2.42 4.74
N SER A 137 23.05 -1.85 4.71
CA SER A 137 23.32 -0.52 5.29
C SER A 137 22.38 0.54 4.69
N TYR A 138 22.21 0.52 3.37
CA TYR A 138 21.32 1.42 2.65
C TYR A 138 19.87 1.28 3.11
N LEU A 139 19.36 0.04 3.16
CA LEU A 139 18.00 -0.28 3.61
C LEU A 139 17.76 0.18 5.05
N ARG A 140 18.70 -0.10 5.96
CA ARG A 140 18.63 0.28 7.38
C ARG A 140 18.55 1.79 7.59
N LYS A 141 19.21 2.58 6.73
CA LYS A 141 19.36 4.03 6.89
C LYS A 141 18.33 4.85 6.13
N LEU A 142 17.70 4.31 5.08
CA LEU A 142 16.78 5.06 4.22
C LEU A 142 15.39 4.43 4.08
N CYS A 143 15.28 3.10 4.08
CA CYS A 143 14.07 2.43 3.59
C CYS A 143 13.19 1.86 4.71
N VAL A 144 13.80 1.16 5.67
CA VAL A 144 13.04 0.32 6.61
C VAL A 144 12.20 1.10 7.63
N SER A 145 12.40 2.42 7.72
CA SER A 145 11.64 3.29 8.63
C SER A 145 10.13 3.16 8.51
N CYS A 146 9.61 2.82 7.31
CA CYS A 146 8.18 2.78 7.03
C CYS A 146 7.51 1.43 7.34
N HIS A 147 8.28 0.38 7.64
CA HIS A 147 7.77 -0.98 7.72
C HIS A 147 7.32 -1.36 9.13
N LEU A 148 6.34 -2.28 9.21
CA LEU A 148 5.68 -2.62 10.48
C LEU A 148 6.62 -3.25 11.51
N GLY A 149 7.68 -3.91 11.05
CA GLY A 149 8.72 -4.47 11.92
C GLY A 149 9.69 -3.45 12.52
N THR A 150 9.60 -2.17 12.13
CA THR A 150 10.42 -1.11 12.71
C THR A 150 9.73 -0.50 13.93
N ASP A 151 10.49 -0.28 14.99
CA ASP A 151 9.97 0.26 16.25
C ASP A 151 9.54 1.72 16.13
N ARG A 152 8.45 2.06 16.83
CA ARG A 152 7.92 3.43 16.96
C ARG A 152 8.60 4.18 18.13
N LYS A 153 8.70 5.52 18.05
CA LYS A 153 9.27 6.39 19.12
C LYS A 153 8.25 7.29 19.80
N SER A 154 7.10 7.48 19.17
CA SER A 154 6.12 8.45 19.64
C SER A 154 4.72 7.98 19.32
N HIS A 155 3.78 8.31 20.18
CA HIS A 155 2.35 8.16 19.92
C HIS A 155 1.81 9.22 18.95
N LYS A 156 2.65 9.96 18.21
CA LYS A 156 2.21 10.97 17.24
C LYS A 156 2.06 10.35 15.85
N GLN A 157 1.18 10.93 15.06
CA GLN A 157 1.03 10.62 13.64
C GLN A 157 1.66 11.75 12.83
N THR A 158 2.90 11.52 12.43
CA THR A 158 3.65 12.48 11.63
C THR A 158 4.27 11.77 10.43
N LEU A 159 4.68 12.54 9.43
CA LEU A 159 5.54 12.05 8.34
C LEU A 159 6.95 11.61 8.83
N LYS A 160 7.22 11.56 10.13
CA LYS A 160 8.51 11.16 10.71
C LYS A 160 8.39 9.95 11.64
N ASP A 161 7.19 9.64 12.13
CA ASP A 161 6.91 8.53 13.04
C ASP A 161 6.10 7.46 12.31
N ARG A 162 6.73 6.31 12.06
CA ARG A 162 6.22 5.21 11.24
C ARG A 162 6.57 3.86 11.87
N GLY A 163 5.98 2.78 11.37
CA GLY A 163 6.15 1.43 11.90
C GLY A 163 5.33 1.20 13.17
N GLY A 164 5.78 0.29 14.04
CA GLY A 164 5.14 -0.02 15.31
C GLY A 164 4.07 -1.11 15.25
N GLY A 165 4.16 -2.03 14.28
CA GLY A 165 3.23 -3.15 14.12
C GLY A 165 1.76 -2.72 14.05
N CYS A 166 0.91 -3.34 14.86
CA CYS A 166 -0.53 -3.07 14.91
C CYS A 166 -0.83 -1.59 15.17
N SER A 167 -0.04 -0.94 16.03
CA SER A 167 -0.21 0.47 16.39
C SER A 167 0.12 1.43 15.23
N GLY A 168 0.84 0.97 14.21
CA GLY A 168 1.16 1.78 13.03
C GLY A 168 -0.09 2.24 12.28
N CYS A 169 -1.15 1.43 12.30
CA CYS A 169 -2.44 1.75 11.70
C CYS A 169 -3.52 2.05 12.75
N HIS A 170 -3.62 1.22 13.79
CA HIS A 170 -4.76 1.22 14.71
C HIS A 170 -4.66 2.25 15.84
N LEU A 171 -3.49 2.85 16.08
CA LEU A 171 -3.39 3.94 17.04
C LEU A 171 -4.08 5.18 16.47
N LYS A 172 -4.90 5.87 17.26
CA LYS A 172 -5.43 7.20 16.96
C LYS A 172 -4.70 8.22 17.83
N SER A 173 -3.93 9.09 17.19
CA SER A 173 -3.22 10.16 17.87
C SER A 173 -4.09 11.40 17.88
N TYR A 174 -4.36 11.93 19.07
CA TYR A 174 -5.00 13.22 19.17
C TYR A 174 -4.04 14.33 18.78
N ARG A 175 -4.47 15.20 17.86
CA ARG A 175 -3.85 16.51 17.71
C ARG A 175 -3.95 17.19 19.08
N LYS A 176 -2.84 17.79 19.58
CA LYS A 176 -2.88 18.62 20.81
C LYS A 176 -4.05 19.58 20.67
N LEU A 177 -5.11 19.33 21.42
CA LEU A 177 -6.29 20.18 21.44
C LEU A 177 -5.86 21.51 22.03
N LYS A 178 -6.29 22.62 21.42
CA LYS A 178 -6.22 23.90 22.11
C LYS A 178 -7.02 23.77 23.41
N LYS A 179 -6.57 24.42 24.47
CA LYS A 179 -7.28 24.50 25.76
C LYS A 179 -8.74 24.86 25.48
N GLY A 180 -9.69 23.99 25.84
CA GLY A 180 -11.14 24.18 25.58
C GLY A 180 -11.68 23.68 24.23
N ALA A 181 -10.92 22.93 23.41
CA ALA A 181 -11.45 22.36 22.17
C ALA A 181 -12.32 21.13 22.43
N LEU A 182 -13.52 21.15 21.86
CA LEU A 182 -14.49 20.07 21.86
C LEU A 182 -14.02 18.97 20.90
N VAL A 183 -14.00 17.71 21.37
CA VAL A 183 -13.77 16.55 20.50
C VAL A 183 -15.00 15.69 20.54
N GLU A 184 -15.50 15.35 19.36
CA GLU A 184 -16.57 14.38 19.22
C GLU A 184 -15.95 12.99 19.28
N GLU A 185 -15.97 12.40 20.46
CA GLU A 185 -15.64 10.99 20.66
C GLU A 185 -16.82 10.35 21.37
N THR A 186 -17.53 9.49 20.65
CA THR A 186 -18.60 8.64 21.19
C THR A 186 -19.74 9.43 21.84
N GLU A 187 -20.63 10.05 21.06
CA GLU A 187 -21.94 10.61 21.49
C GLU A 187 -21.93 11.58 22.70
N LYS A 188 -20.77 11.94 23.26
CA LYS A 188 -20.59 12.86 24.38
C LYS A 188 -19.34 13.71 24.17
N LEU A 189 -19.50 15.03 24.30
CA LEU A 189 -18.40 16.00 24.31
C LEU A 189 -17.69 15.98 25.66
N THR A 190 -16.37 15.79 25.67
CA THR A 190 -15.55 15.89 26.88
C THR A 190 -14.42 16.89 26.69
N ILE A 191 -14.31 17.88 27.60
CA ILE A 191 -13.21 18.86 27.64
C ILE A 191 -12.06 18.23 28.45
N VAL A 192 -10.83 18.26 27.94
CA VAL A 192 -9.66 17.63 28.58
C VAL A 192 -8.53 18.63 28.81
N TYR A 193 -7.92 18.56 30.00
CA TYR A 193 -6.79 19.37 30.45
C TYR A 193 -5.57 18.48 30.78
N GLY A 194 -4.94 17.82 29.81
CA GLY A 194 -3.76 16.97 30.10
C GLY A 194 -3.29 16.09 28.93
N PRO A 195 -2.12 15.41 29.06
CA PRO A 195 -1.71 14.36 28.12
C PRO A 195 -2.63 13.14 28.28
N ALA A 196 -3.44 12.85 27.27
CA ALA A 196 -4.37 11.72 27.28
C ALA A 196 -3.73 10.45 26.71
N HIS A 197 -4.15 9.28 27.22
CA HIS A 197 -3.81 7.98 26.64
C HIS A 197 -4.27 7.89 25.17
N PRO A 198 -3.46 7.32 24.26
CA PRO A 198 -3.87 7.16 22.87
C PRO A 198 -4.88 5.99 22.70
N THR A 199 -6.04 6.25 22.08
CA THR A 199 -7.01 5.18 21.80
C THR A 199 -6.62 4.33 20.59
N LEU A 200 -7.03 3.06 20.59
CA LEU A 200 -7.10 2.23 19.40
C LEU A 200 -8.38 2.50 18.60
N SER A 201 -8.33 2.27 17.30
CA SER A 201 -9.44 2.49 16.37
C SER A 201 -9.40 1.51 15.20
N LEU A 202 -10.58 1.06 14.78
CA LEU A 202 -10.81 0.37 13.51
C LEU A 202 -11.16 1.34 12.37
N LYS A 203 -11.37 2.63 12.67
CA LYS A 203 -11.55 3.70 11.68
C LYS A 203 -10.17 4.15 11.18
N ILE A 204 -9.74 3.59 10.05
CA ILE A 204 -8.42 3.82 9.45
C ILE A 204 -8.52 4.86 8.33
N GLU A 205 -8.10 6.09 8.61
CA GLU A 205 -8.07 7.20 7.66
C GLU A 205 -6.85 7.13 6.70
N ASN A 206 -6.94 7.84 5.57
CA ASN A 206 -5.86 7.92 4.57
C ASN A 206 -4.54 8.50 5.12
N ASP A 207 -4.59 9.24 6.23
CA ASP A 207 -3.42 9.81 6.88
C ASP A 207 -2.44 8.72 7.38
N ARG A 208 -2.97 7.55 7.78
CA ARG A 208 -2.20 6.35 8.17
C ARG A 208 -1.38 5.85 6.99
N CYS A 209 -2.01 5.74 5.83
CA CYS A 209 -1.37 5.31 4.59
C CYS A 209 -0.35 6.37 4.15
N PHE A 210 -0.73 7.66 4.20
CA PHE A 210 0.07 8.80 3.76
C PHE A 210 1.41 8.89 4.50
N GLY A 211 1.45 8.56 5.78
CA GLY A 211 2.68 8.51 6.58
C GLY A 211 3.83 7.77 5.89
N CYS A 212 3.54 6.59 5.32
CA CYS A 212 4.51 5.71 4.66
C CYS A 212 4.45 5.81 3.12
N HIS A 213 3.25 5.77 2.54
CA HIS A 213 3.02 5.67 1.10
C HIS A 213 3.11 7.02 0.35
N SER A 214 3.34 8.14 1.05
CA SER A 214 3.73 9.40 0.40
C SER A 214 5.19 9.43 -0.07
N ARG A 215 5.99 8.39 0.22
CA ARG A 215 7.40 8.29 -0.19
C ARG A 215 7.61 7.21 -1.25
N SER A 216 7.79 5.96 -0.84
CA SER A 216 8.09 4.85 -1.76
C SER A 216 6.95 4.65 -2.76
N GLY A 217 7.22 4.89 -4.05
CA GLY A 217 6.22 4.89 -5.12
C GLY A 217 5.31 6.13 -5.18
N ARG A 218 5.34 7.01 -4.17
CA ARG A 218 4.50 8.22 -4.02
C ARG A 218 3.00 7.95 -4.16
N ILE A 219 2.55 6.72 -3.85
CA ILE A 219 1.17 6.26 -4.04
C ILE A 219 0.14 7.24 -3.46
N SER A 220 0.32 7.65 -2.20
CA SER A 220 -0.63 8.58 -1.57
C SER A 220 -0.59 9.98 -2.16
N LEU A 221 0.55 10.41 -2.72
CA LEU A 221 0.63 11.71 -3.40
C LEU A 221 -0.07 11.63 -4.76
N ASN A 222 0.23 10.58 -5.53
CA ASN A 222 -0.37 10.35 -6.83
C ASN A 222 -1.89 10.27 -6.75
N TYR A 223 -2.42 9.50 -5.79
CA TYR A 223 -3.86 9.36 -5.57
C TYR A 223 -4.55 10.71 -5.34
N LEU A 224 -3.89 11.59 -4.60
CA LEU A 224 -4.33 12.96 -4.32
C LEU A 224 -3.99 13.99 -5.41
N GLY A 225 -3.35 13.57 -6.52
CA GLY A 225 -2.98 14.48 -7.60
C GLY A 225 -1.81 15.40 -7.24
N LEU A 226 -0.81 14.90 -6.52
CA LEU A 226 0.37 15.66 -6.11
C LEU A 226 1.63 14.99 -6.64
N ALA A 227 2.38 15.68 -7.50
CA ALA A 227 3.67 15.21 -8.01
C ALA A 227 4.83 15.88 -7.26
N GLU A 228 5.75 15.08 -6.71
CA GLU A 228 6.96 15.61 -6.09
C GLU A 228 7.89 16.24 -7.15
N LYS A 229 8.42 17.45 -6.86
CA LYS A 229 9.29 18.21 -7.78
C LYS A 229 10.56 18.68 -7.08
N ASP A 230 11.61 18.89 -7.87
CA ASP A 230 12.90 19.39 -7.37
C ASP A 230 13.01 20.93 -7.44
N ALA A 231 12.24 21.57 -8.32
CA ALA A 231 12.22 23.02 -8.47
C ALA A 231 10.83 23.54 -8.88
N ILE A 232 10.55 24.80 -8.54
CA ILE A 232 9.34 25.50 -8.97
C ILE A 232 9.49 25.91 -10.43
N ASP A 233 8.47 25.63 -11.24
CA ASP A 233 8.32 26.24 -12.56
C ASP A 233 7.76 27.67 -12.40
N PRO A 234 8.51 28.73 -12.72
CA PRO A 234 8.07 30.11 -12.54
C PRO A 234 6.76 30.43 -13.28
N LYS A 235 6.48 29.75 -14.39
CA LYS A 235 5.27 29.97 -15.20
C LYS A 235 4.01 29.36 -14.58
N ARG A 236 4.18 28.40 -13.66
CA ARG A 236 3.08 27.62 -13.06
C ARG A 236 3.11 27.65 -11.53
N ARG A 237 3.71 28.70 -10.95
CA ARG A 237 3.93 28.85 -9.50
C ARG A 237 2.69 28.58 -8.63
N LYS A 238 1.49 28.94 -9.10
CA LYS A 238 0.21 28.72 -8.40
C LYS A 238 -0.13 27.24 -8.18
N ASP A 239 0.45 26.35 -8.98
CA ASP A 239 0.20 24.91 -8.91
C ASP A 239 1.15 24.21 -7.94
N PHE A 240 2.09 24.93 -7.32
CA PHE A 240 3.08 24.37 -6.40
C PHE A 240 2.70 24.59 -4.93
N GLY A 241 3.11 23.65 -4.09
CA GLY A 241 2.97 23.71 -2.63
C GLY A 241 4.03 22.88 -1.92
N TYR A 242 4.01 22.91 -0.59
CA TYR A 242 4.93 22.14 0.25
C TYR A 242 4.18 21.20 1.16
N LEU A 243 4.67 19.97 1.27
CA LEU A 243 4.21 19.02 2.29
C LEU A 243 4.72 19.45 3.68
N PRO A 244 4.13 18.92 4.77
CA PRO A 244 4.60 19.21 6.14
C PRO A 244 6.06 18.83 6.44
N ASP A 245 6.67 17.98 5.60
CA ASP A 245 8.10 17.63 5.66
C ASP A 245 8.97 18.43 4.66
N ASN A 246 8.46 19.56 4.17
CA ASN A 246 9.11 20.52 3.26
C ASN A 246 9.43 20.00 1.86
N ARG A 247 8.90 18.85 1.45
CA ARG A 247 9.00 18.42 0.05
C ARG A 247 8.12 19.28 -0.83
N LEU A 248 8.69 19.77 -1.93
CA LEU A 248 7.97 20.52 -2.96
C LEU A 248 7.11 19.57 -3.78
N VAL A 249 5.86 19.96 -3.99
CA VAL A 249 4.90 19.23 -4.83
C VAL A 249 4.24 20.18 -5.81
N GLU A 250 3.84 19.65 -6.95
CA GLU A 250 3.04 20.30 -7.99
C GLU A 250 1.70 19.57 -8.10
N LYS A 251 0.62 20.33 -8.26
CA LYS A 251 -0.71 19.79 -8.51
C LYS A 251 -0.78 19.15 -9.90
N GLN A 252 -1.34 17.94 -9.92
CA GLN A 252 -1.62 17.11 -11.09
C GLN A 252 -3.09 16.64 -11.03
N SER A 253 -3.54 15.88 -12.03
CA SER A 253 -4.86 15.25 -11.96
C SER A 253 -4.88 14.16 -10.88
N PRO A 254 -5.76 14.25 -9.86
CA PRO A 254 -5.94 13.20 -8.88
C PRO A 254 -6.62 11.97 -9.49
N ASP A 255 -6.50 10.83 -8.84
CA ASP A 255 -7.22 9.61 -9.22
C ASP A 255 -8.74 9.83 -9.18
N ILE A 256 -9.47 9.29 -10.14
CA ILE A 256 -10.92 9.43 -10.23
C ILE A 256 -11.65 8.88 -8.99
N HIS A 257 -11.13 7.82 -8.37
CA HIS A 257 -11.70 7.27 -7.14
C HIS A 257 -11.45 8.22 -5.97
N SER A 258 -10.28 8.86 -5.92
CA SER A 258 -10.00 9.89 -4.91
C SER A 258 -10.92 11.10 -5.09
N GLN A 259 -11.18 11.51 -6.34
CA GLN A 259 -12.12 12.59 -6.65
C GLN A 259 -13.55 12.26 -6.22
N ALA A 260 -13.94 10.98 -6.31
CA ALA A 260 -15.21 10.47 -5.84
C ALA A 260 -15.28 10.31 -4.31
N GLY A 261 -14.23 10.63 -3.55
CA GLY A 261 -14.22 10.56 -2.10
C GLY A 261 -13.85 9.20 -1.51
N MET A 262 -13.39 8.24 -2.33
CA MET A 262 -12.94 6.94 -1.84
C MET A 262 -11.66 7.05 -1.00
N LEU A 263 -11.59 6.22 0.04
CA LEU A 263 -10.42 6.04 0.89
C LEU A 263 -9.60 4.83 0.44
N CYS A 264 -8.33 4.76 0.86
CA CYS A 264 -7.45 3.63 0.55
C CYS A 264 -8.07 2.29 0.99
N ILE A 265 -8.71 2.29 2.17
CA ILE A 265 -9.35 1.10 2.73
C ILE A 265 -10.65 0.72 2.02
N ASP A 266 -11.24 1.62 1.21
CA ASP A 266 -12.44 1.30 0.45
C ASP A 266 -12.11 0.23 -0.62
N CYS A 267 -11.00 0.40 -1.33
CA CYS A 267 -10.46 -0.65 -2.19
C CYS A 267 -9.72 -1.73 -1.38
N HIS A 268 -8.68 -1.36 -0.62
CA HIS A 268 -7.82 -2.32 0.05
C HIS A 268 -8.50 -2.94 1.26
N THR A 269 -8.96 -4.18 1.10
CA THR A 269 -9.64 -4.95 2.15
C THR A 269 -8.69 -5.32 3.28
N VAL A 270 -9.24 -5.83 4.40
CA VAL A 270 -8.41 -6.36 5.50
C VAL A 270 -7.46 -7.47 5.02
N ASN A 271 -7.89 -8.27 4.03
CA ASN A 271 -7.09 -9.35 3.43
C ASN A 271 -5.94 -8.80 2.58
N ASP A 272 -6.12 -7.65 1.91
CA ASP A 272 -5.04 -6.98 1.18
C ASP A 272 -4.03 -6.32 2.12
N VAL A 273 -4.53 -5.61 3.14
CA VAL A 273 -3.71 -4.79 4.04
C VAL A 273 -2.98 -5.68 5.04
N MET A 274 -3.70 -6.48 5.83
CA MET A 274 -3.09 -7.33 6.85
C MET A 274 -2.54 -8.65 6.28
N GLY A 275 -2.99 -9.03 5.08
CA GLY A 275 -2.66 -10.31 4.47
C GLY A 275 -3.68 -11.41 4.80
N MET A 276 -3.48 -12.56 4.15
CA MET A 276 -4.26 -13.79 4.36
C MET A 276 -3.44 -14.90 5.04
N GLY A 277 -2.32 -14.54 5.67
CA GLY A 277 -1.41 -15.51 6.31
C GLY A 277 -0.44 -16.19 5.35
N VAL A 278 -0.58 -16.00 4.04
CA VAL A 278 0.38 -16.47 3.05
C VAL A 278 1.51 -15.45 2.88
N ARG A 279 2.75 -15.91 3.02
CA ARG A 279 3.93 -15.08 2.86
C ARG A 279 4.28 -14.90 1.39
N HIS A 280 4.09 -13.69 0.89
CA HIS A 280 4.42 -13.32 -0.48
C HIS A 280 5.74 -12.55 -0.55
N LYS A 281 6.40 -12.60 -1.70
CA LYS A 281 7.58 -11.76 -1.96
C LYS A 281 7.18 -10.46 -2.65
N ARG A 282 6.04 -10.43 -3.34
CA ARG A 282 5.64 -9.31 -4.21
C ARG A 282 4.21 -8.87 -3.97
N GLN A 283 3.95 -7.58 -4.18
CA GLN A 283 2.63 -6.97 -4.00
C GLN A 283 1.58 -7.61 -4.91
N GLN A 284 1.92 -7.91 -6.16
CA GLN A 284 1.00 -8.54 -7.13
C GLN A 284 0.55 -9.95 -6.70
N GLU A 285 1.34 -10.63 -5.87
CA GLU A 285 1.01 -11.96 -5.35
C GLU A 285 0.01 -11.85 -4.19
N GLN A 286 0.10 -10.81 -3.36
CA GLN A 286 -0.81 -10.59 -2.22
C GLN A 286 -2.11 -9.88 -2.62
N LEU A 287 -2.04 -8.95 -3.59
CA LEU A 287 -3.17 -8.13 -4.01
C LEU A 287 -4.34 -9.00 -4.50
N ASP A 288 -5.50 -8.81 -3.91
CA ASP A 288 -6.73 -9.56 -4.16
C ASP A 288 -7.70 -8.75 -5.03
N ILE A 289 -8.07 -7.55 -4.58
CA ILE A 289 -9.03 -6.71 -5.30
C ILE A 289 -8.45 -6.10 -6.58
N MET A 290 -9.17 -6.25 -7.68
CA MET A 290 -8.84 -5.72 -9.02
C MET A 290 -9.93 -4.77 -9.54
N CYS A 291 -9.64 -4.04 -10.61
CA CYS A 291 -10.60 -3.16 -11.29
C CYS A 291 -11.85 -3.94 -11.74
N GLU A 292 -11.62 -5.15 -12.26
CA GLU A 292 -12.63 -6.02 -12.84
C GLU A 292 -13.66 -6.50 -11.81
N ASP A 293 -13.28 -6.63 -10.54
CA ASP A 293 -14.16 -7.07 -9.45
C ASP A 293 -15.32 -6.08 -9.22
N CYS A 294 -15.07 -4.79 -9.49
CA CYS A 294 -16.07 -3.73 -9.34
C CYS A 294 -16.68 -3.31 -10.69
N HIS A 295 -15.92 -3.37 -11.78
CA HIS A 295 -16.32 -2.73 -13.04
C HIS A 295 -16.69 -3.67 -14.18
N LYS A 296 -16.23 -4.94 -14.16
CA LYS A 296 -16.48 -5.94 -15.23
C LYS A 296 -17.58 -6.95 -14.87
N TYR A 297 -18.40 -6.66 -13.86
CA TYR A 297 -19.47 -7.54 -13.42
C TYR A 297 -20.49 -7.84 -14.55
N GLN A 298 -20.79 -9.13 -14.72
CA GLN A 298 -21.82 -9.60 -15.65
C GLN A 298 -23.19 -9.64 -14.95
N TYR A 299 -24.23 -9.28 -15.70
CA TYR A 299 -25.61 -9.42 -15.25
C TYR A 299 -26.02 -10.88 -15.45
N GLN A 300 -26.11 -11.63 -14.36
CA GLN A 300 -26.89 -12.86 -14.34
C GLN A 300 -27.95 -12.74 -13.24
N ASP A 301 -29.20 -13.01 -13.63
CA ASP A 301 -30.36 -12.99 -12.75
C ASP A 301 -30.43 -14.22 -11.84
N GLN A 302 -29.68 -15.28 -12.17
CA GLN A 302 -29.63 -16.54 -11.41
C GLN A 302 -28.21 -16.87 -10.97
N CYS A 303 -28.07 -17.27 -9.70
CA CYS A 303 -26.83 -17.80 -9.13
C CYS A 303 -26.63 -19.20 -9.70
N GLN A 304 -25.91 -19.32 -10.83
CA GLN A 304 -25.42 -20.61 -11.30
C GLN A 304 -24.18 -20.95 -10.48
N THR A 305 -24.09 -22.19 -9.99
CA THR A 305 -23.00 -22.70 -9.13
C THR A 305 -21.60 -22.56 -9.71
N GLU A 306 -21.48 -22.19 -10.98
CA GLU A 306 -20.22 -22.04 -11.71
C GLU A 306 -19.85 -20.56 -11.96
N ASP A 307 -20.75 -19.61 -11.69
CA ASP A 307 -20.53 -18.17 -11.82
C ASP A 307 -20.40 -17.49 -10.45
N LEU A 308 -19.17 -17.48 -9.94
CA LEU A 308 -18.73 -16.95 -8.63
C LEU A 308 -18.93 -15.44 -8.41
N LEU A 309 -19.75 -14.76 -9.22
CA LEU A 309 -20.10 -13.35 -9.03
C LEU A 309 -21.32 -13.14 -8.13
N ASN A 310 -22.07 -14.17 -7.78
CA ASN A 310 -23.34 -13.97 -7.10
C ASN A 310 -23.59 -14.96 -5.96
N CYS A 311 -23.94 -14.40 -4.80
CA CYS A 311 -24.57 -15.06 -3.64
C CYS A 311 -23.60 -15.77 -2.66
N LEU A 312 -23.20 -15.08 -1.60
CA LEU A 312 -23.07 -15.73 -0.29
C LEU A 312 -24.51 -15.86 0.25
N ASP A 313 -25.03 -17.08 0.35
CA ASP A 313 -26.31 -17.37 1.02
C ASP A 313 -26.14 -17.49 2.54
N GLU A 314 -27.22 -17.69 3.31
CA GLU A 314 -27.12 -17.90 4.77
C GLU A 314 -26.18 -19.06 5.15
N LYS A 315 -26.07 -20.10 4.32
CA LYS A 315 -25.14 -21.22 4.54
C LYS A 315 -23.69 -20.79 4.35
N SER A 316 -23.44 -19.83 3.47
CA SER A 316 -22.12 -19.25 3.21
C SER A 316 -21.65 -18.31 4.32
N LEU A 317 -22.55 -17.74 5.14
CA LEU A 317 -22.16 -16.99 6.34
C LEU A 317 -21.45 -17.88 7.37
N ALA A 318 -21.79 -19.18 7.41
CA ALA A 318 -21.14 -20.14 8.30
C ALA A 318 -19.67 -20.43 7.90
N THR A 319 -19.26 -20.08 6.68
CA THR A 319 -17.87 -20.26 6.21
C THR A 319 -17.01 -19.01 6.40
N PHE A 320 -17.56 -17.93 6.98
CA PHE A 320 -16.80 -16.70 7.21
C PHE A 320 -15.74 -16.93 8.28
N SER A 321 -14.54 -16.42 8.02
CA SER A 321 -13.53 -16.29 9.06
C SER A 321 -14.01 -15.35 10.16
N ARG A 322 -13.47 -15.49 11.38
CA ARG A 322 -13.75 -14.57 12.50
C ARG A 322 -13.58 -13.10 12.09
N ARG A 323 -12.58 -12.80 11.24
CA ARG A 323 -12.33 -11.45 10.71
C ARG A 323 -13.47 -10.96 9.83
N GLU A 324 -14.01 -11.81 8.96
CA GLU A 324 -15.14 -11.46 8.10
C GLU A 324 -16.44 -11.31 8.89
N VAL A 325 -16.63 -12.10 9.96
CA VAL A 325 -17.77 -11.93 10.89
C VAL A 325 -17.68 -10.60 11.64
N VAL A 326 -16.51 -10.25 12.18
CA VAL A 326 -16.28 -8.94 12.82
C VAL A 326 -16.45 -7.81 11.81
N TYR A 327 -15.94 -7.99 10.59
CA TYR A 327 -16.14 -7.02 9.53
C TYR A 327 -17.63 -6.86 9.25
N LEU A 328 -18.38 -7.95 9.09
CA LEU A 328 -19.84 -7.93 8.89
C LEU A 328 -20.58 -7.20 10.01
N SER A 329 -20.25 -7.46 11.27
CA SER A 329 -20.91 -6.80 12.41
C SER A 329 -20.71 -5.28 12.41
N LEU A 330 -19.56 -4.79 11.94
CA LEU A 330 -19.31 -3.36 11.78
C LEU A 330 -20.18 -2.71 10.68
N TYR A 331 -20.62 -3.48 9.67
CA TYR A 331 -21.46 -2.98 8.57
C TYR A 331 -22.93 -3.39 8.67
N GLN A 332 -23.35 -4.13 9.71
CA GLN A 332 -24.73 -4.64 9.86
C GLN A 332 -25.79 -3.53 9.78
N ARG A 333 -25.52 -2.32 10.29
CA ARG A 333 -26.46 -1.19 10.21
C ARG A 333 -26.63 -0.60 8.80
N ARG A 334 -25.75 -0.99 7.87
CA ARG A 334 -25.68 -0.48 6.49
C ARG A 334 -26.04 -1.55 5.44
N ILE A 335 -26.24 -2.80 5.88
CA ILE A 335 -26.67 -3.93 5.06
C ILE A 335 -28.14 -4.20 5.42
N PRO A 336 -29.08 -4.17 4.45
CA PRO A 336 -30.49 -4.47 4.72
C PRO A 336 -30.65 -5.83 5.42
N PRO A 337 -31.63 -5.99 6.34
CA PRO A 337 -31.83 -7.25 7.06
C PRO A 337 -32.00 -8.43 6.09
N PRO A 338 -31.54 -9.63 6.49
CA PRO A 338 -31.38 -10.77 5.60
C PRO A 338 -32.73 -11.37 5.26
N THR A 339 -33.22 -11.07 4.07
CA THR A 339 -34.12 -12.00 3.36
C THR A 339 -33.56 -12.42 2.00
N THR A 340 -32.58 -11.68 1.43
CA THR A 340 -31.97 -11.95 0.11
C THR A 340 -30.63 -11.23 -0.10
N ILE A 341 -29.60 -11.45 0.74
CA ILE A 341 -28.31 -10.76 0.58
C ILE A 341 -27.50 -11.35 -0.60
N LYS A 342 -27.20 -10.56 -1.63
CA LYS A 342 -26.19 -10.89 -2.66
C LYS A 342 -24.94 -10.03 -2.44
N ILE A 343 -23.90 -10.61 -1.84
CA ILE A 343 -22.62 -9.92 -1.55
C ILE A 343 -21.64 -10.17 -2.71
N PRO A 344 -21.06 -9.13 -3.34
CA PRO A 344 -19.98 -9.30 -4.30
C PRO A 344 -18.70 -9.82 -3.63
N VAL A 345 -17.92 -10.61 -4.35
CA VAL A 345 -16.62 -11.13 -3.90
C VAL A 345 -15.52 -10.80 -4.90
N THR A 346 -14.27 -10.75 -4.45
CA THR A 346 -13.11 -10.63 -5.34
C THR A 346 -12.96 -11.87 -6.22
N HIS A 347 -12.45 -11.74 -7.44
CA HIS A 347 -12.27 -12.87 -8.33
C HIS A 347 -11.21 -13.85 -7.82
N LYS A 348 -10.09 -13.34 -7.28
CA LYS A 348 -8.89 -14.11 -6.96
C LYS A 348 -9.03 -14.93 -5.68
N ALA A 349 -9.30 -14.31 -4.54
CA ALA A 349 -9.41 -15.00 -3.25
C ALA A 349 -10.85 -15.23 -2.79
N LYS A 350 -11.85 -14.75 -3.54
CA LYS A 350 -13.27 -14.81 -3.14
C LYS A 350 -13.56 -14.06 -1.83
N SER A 351 -12.78 -13.02 -1.54
CA SER A 351 -12.98 -12.18 -0.36
C SER A 351 -14.29 -11.39 -0.48
N PRO A 352 -15.12 -11.33 0.57
CA PRO A 352 -16.37 -10.60 0.54
C PRO A 352 -16.18 -9.08 0.56
N LEU A 353 -16.85 -8.39 -0.36
CA LEU A 353 -16.88 -6.93 -0.47
C LEU A 353 -18.12 -6.36 0.22
N LEU A 354 -18.18 -6.49 1.56
CA LEU A 354 -19.38 -6.18 2.37
C LEU A 354 -19.92 -4.74 2.28
N HIS A 355 -19.11 -3.83 1.78
CA HIS A 355 -19.43 -2.42 1.63
C HIS A 355 -19.99 -2.10 0.23
N ILE A 356 -20.07 -3.12 -0.65
CA ILE A 356 -20.67 -3.02 -1.98
C ILE A 356 -22.05 -3.67 -1.95
N THR A 357 -23.03 -2.94 -2.43
CA THR A 357 -24.41 -3.39 -2.57
C THR A 357 -24.79 -3.46 -4.03
N ARG A 358 -25.60 -4.47 -4.35
CA ARG A 358 -26.18 -4.66 -5.68
C ARG A 358 -27.67 -4.38 -5.61
N ASP A 359 -28.13 -3.42 -6.43
CA ASP A 359 -29.54 -3.16 -6.68
C ASP A 359 -29.83 -3.39 -8.16
N LYS A 360 -30.58 -4.44 -8.48
CA LYS A 360 -30.89 -4.87 -9.86
C LYS A 360 -29.63 -4.94 -10.73
N ASN A 361 -29.48 -3.94 -11.60
CA ASN A 361 -28.43 -3.79 -12.60
C ASN A 361 -27.40 -2.71 -12.23
N ARG A 362 -27.28 -2.31 -10.96
CA ARG A 362 -26.29 -1.32 -10.53
C ARG A 362 -25.55 -1.81 -9.30
N LEU A 363 -24.22 -1.67 -9.36
CA LEU A 363 -23.39 -1.73 -8.17
C LEU A 363 -23.22 -0.34 -7.60
N SER A 364 -23.19 -0.28 -6.28
CA SER A 364 -22.88 0.91 -5.51
C SER A 364 -22.14 0.48 -4.27
N MET A 365 -21.32 1.37 -3.72
CA MET A 365 -20.63 1.13 -2.47
C MET A 365 -20.95 2.20 -1.46
N VAL A 366 -20.71 1.88 -0.20
CA VAL A 366 -20.72 2.85 0.90
C VAL A 366 -19.29 2.97 1.41
N SER A 367 -18.73 4.17 1.40
CA SER A 367 -17.38 4.38 1.96
C SER A 367 -17.37 3.97 3.43
N LYS A 368 -16.29 3.29 3.83
CA LYS A 368 -16.18 2.64 5.14
C LYS A 368 -16.19 3.65 6.28
N LEU A 369 -15.65 4.85 6.07
CA LEU A 369 -15.61 5.91 7.08
C LEU A 369 -16.63 7.02 6.85
N SER A 370 -16.71 7.61 5.65
CA SER A 370 -17.59 8.76 5.42
C SER A 370 -19.07 8.37 5.35
N GLU A 371 -19.35 7.08 5.15
CA GLU A 371 -20.70 6.54 4.94
C GLU A 371 -21.39 7.06 3.67
N GLU A 372 -20.65 7.79 2.83
CA GLU A 372 -21.16 8.28 1.56
C GLU A 372 -21.39 7.12 0.60
N ARG A 373 -22.53 7.14 -0.08
CA ARG A 373 -22.87 6.16 -1.11
C ARG A 373 -22.33 6.61 -2.46
N LEU A 374 -21.55 5.76 -3.10
CA LEU A 374 -20.93 5.99 -4.40
C LEU A 374 -21.44 4.98 -5.42
N ASP A 375 -21.82 5.46 -6.60
CA ASP A 375 -22.19 4.59 -7.71
C ASP A 375 -20.94 3.96 -8.34
N ILE A 376 -20.97 2.66 -8.61
CA ILE A 376 -19.90 1.95 -9.31
C ILE A 376 -20.28 1.80 -10.79
N PRO A 377 -19.72 2.63 -11.68
CA PRO A 377 -20.07 2.56 -13.09
C PRO A 377 -19.57 1.24 -13.69
N LYS A 378 -20.44 0.58 -14.44
CA LYS A 378 -20.04 -0.55 -15.27
C LYS A 378 -19.17 -0.07 -16.43
N ILE A 379 -18.10 -0.81 -16.74
CA ILE A 379 -17.36 -0.59 -17.98
C ILE A 379 -18.32 -0.81 -19.15
N LYS A 380 -18.46 0.20 -20.01
CA LYS A 380 -19.24 0.08 -21.22
C LYS A 380 -18.49 -0.80 -22.22
N ASN A 381 -19.22 -1.63 -22.96
CA ASN A 381 -18.71 -2.33 -24.13
C ASN A 381 -18.55 -1.35 -25.30
N GLU A 382 -17.64 -0.39 -25.11
CA GLU A 382 -17.16 0.50 -26.17
C GLU A 382 -16.08 -0.24 -26.97
N ILE A 383 -15.93 0.13 -28.25
CA ILE A 383 -15.02 -0.52 -29.22
C ILE A 383 -13.61 -0.72 -28.63
N TYR A 384 -13.12 0.26 -27.86
CA TYR A 384 -11.79 0.24 -27.25
C TYR A 384 -11.57 -0.89 -26.24
N HIS A 385 -12.60 -1.35 -25.51
CA HIS A 385 -12.48 -2.43 -24.52
C HIS A 385 -12.53 -3.83 -25.16
N GLU A 386 -12.94 -3.91 -26.43
CA GLU A 386 -13.08 -5.17 -27.18
C GLU A 386 -12.18 -5.22 -28.44
N GLN A 387 -11.30 -4.23 -28.59
CA GLN A 387 -10.48 -4.07 -29.79
C GLN A 387 -9.46 -5.21 -29.94
N LYS A 388 -9.49 -5.88 -31.09
CA LYS A 388 -8.53 -6.94 -31.42
C LYS A 388 -7.10 -6.41 -31.47
N GLY A 389 -6.17 -7.15 -30.87
CA GLY A 389 -4.77 -6.75 -30.69
C GLY A 389 -4.47 -6.11 -29.33
N HIS A 390 -5.49 -5.75 -28.55
CA HIS A 390 -5.33 -5.15 -27.21
C HIS A 390 -5.64 -6.11 -26.05
N GLU A 391 -5.81 -7.41 -26.30
CA GLU A 391 -6.23 -8.41 -25.32
C GLU A 391 -5.24 -8.61 -24.16
N ARG A 392 -3.98 -8.21 -24.38
CA ARG A 392 -2.91 -8.25 -23.38
C ARG A 392 -2.90 -7.01 -22.47
N LEU A 393 -3.54 -5.90 -22.85
CA LEU A 393 -3.53 -4.68 -22.05
C LEU A 393 -4.25 -4.90 -20.71
N SER A 394 -3.69 -4.29 -19.66
CA SER A 394 -4.35 -4.10 -18.37
C SER A 394 -5.09 -2.76 -18.35
N CYS A 395 -6.06 -2.60 -17.44
CA CYS A 395 -6.76 -1.32 -17.24
C CYS A 395 -5.78 -0.16 -16.99
N ASP A 396 -4.73 -0.38 -16.19
CA ASP A 396 -3.68 0.61 -15.93
C ASP A 396 -2.97 1.09 -17.20
N SER A 397 -2.83 0.23 -18.23
CA SER A 397 -2.15 0.57 -19.49
C SER A 397 -2.84 1.72 -20.21
N CYS A 398 -4.16 1.75 -20.12
CA CYS A 398 -5.00 2.76 -20.75
C CYS A 398 -5.30 3.90 -19.79
N HIS A 399 -5.66 3.60 -18.54
CA HIS A 399 -6.29 4.58 -17.64
C HIS A 399 -5.34 5.30 -16.69
N THR A 400 -4.06 4.92 -16.61
CA THR A 400 -3.05 5.69 -15.87
C THR A 400 -2.79 7.03 -16.54
N ALA A 401 -3.15 8.15 -15.89
CA ALA A 401 -2.96 9.48 -16.44
C ALA A 401 -1.52 9.98 -16.37
N TRP A 402 -0.80 9.61 -15.29
CA TRP A 402 0.61 9.96 -15.10
C TRP A 402 1.23 9.08 -14.03
N ALA A 403 2.55 8.93 -14.03
CA ALA A 403 3.29 8.25 -12.99
C ALA A 403 4.56 9.02 -12.62
N PRO A 404 5.00 8.96 -11.35
CA PRO A 404 6.28 9.51 -10.95
C PRO A 404 7.42 8.68 -11.57
N GLN A 405 8.35 9.35 -12.24
CA GLN A 405 9.47 8.72 -12.94
C GLN A 405 10.77 9.39 -12.54
N CYS A 406 11.81 8.60 -12.27
CA CYS A 406 13.14 9.07 -11.90
C CYS A 406 14.18 8.47 -12.86
N TYR A 407 14.55 9.21 -13.91
CA TYR A 407 15.50 8.70 -14.90
C TYR A 407 16.96 8.95 -14.54
N GLY A 408 17.25 9.81 -13.56
CA GLY A 408 18.60 10.09 -13.09
C GLY A 408 18.73 9.94 -11.59
N CYS A 409 19.63 9.07 -11.16
CA CYS A 409 19.97 8.92 -9.74
C CYS A 409 21.45 8.59 -9.57
N HIS A 410 22.09 9.19 -8.57
CA HIS A 410 23.41 8.82 -8.09
C HIS A 410 23.32 8.49 -6.61
N ILE A 411 23.74 7.28 -6.27
CA ILE A 411 23.75 6.77 -4.90
C ILE A 411 25.21 6.57 -4.51
N SER A 412 25.66 7.30 -3.50
CA SER A 412 27.04 7.24 -3.00
C SER A 412 27.09 7.02 -1.50
N PHE A 413 28.18 6.45 -1.03
CA PHE A 413 28.44 6.21 0.39
C PHE A 413 29.64 7.01 0.89
N ASP A 414 29.46 7.73 1.98
CA ASP A 414 30.52 8.42 2.71
C ASP A 414 30.75 7.73 4.07
N PRO A 415 31.88 7.03 4.27
CA PRO A 415 32.18 6.33 5.52
C PRO A 415 32.48 7.28 6.69
N ASN A 416 32.85 8.54 6.44
CA ASN A 416 33.28 9.47 7.49
C ASN A 416 32.12 10.25 8.12
N GLN A 417 30.95 10.23 7.48
CA GLN A 417 29.75 10.87 8.00
C GLN A 417 28.89 9.92 8.83
N LYS A 418 27.96 10.48 9.62
CA LYS A 418 26.97 9.71 10.38
C LYS A 418 25.58 9.88 9.77
N GLN A 419 24.80 8.80 9.79
CA GLN A 419 23.39 8.79 9.40
C GLN A 419 22.58 8.01 10.44
N TYR A 420 21.32 8.38 10.60
CA TYR A 420 20.41 7.64 11.48
C TYR A 420 20.16 6.23 10.95
N ASP A 421 20.36 5.23 11.80
CA ASP A 421 20.03 3.83 11.50
C ASP A 421 18.68 3.50 12.16
N HIS A 422 17.72 3.08 11.33
CA HIS A 422 16.35 2.81 11.81
C HIS A 422 16.23 1.53 12.64
N ILE A 423 17.18 0.60 12.51
CA ILE A 423 17.26 -0.63 13.30
C ILE A 423 18.01 -0.38 14.61
N GLU A 424 19.17 0.27 14.59
CA GLU A 424 19.97 0.57 15.81
C GLU A 424 19.47 1.79 16.59
N ARG A 425 18.54 2.57 16.03
CA ARG A 425 17.84 3.69 16.69
C ARG A 425 18.73 4.86 17.10
N LYS A 426 19.93 4.94 16.54
CA LYS A 426 20.93 5.98 16.78
C LYS A 426 21.63 6.37 15.47
N LYS A 427 22.35 7.49 15.50
CA LYS A 427 23.25 7.85 14.41
C LYS A 427 24.44 6.88 14.42
N THR A 428 24.63 6.14 13.35
CA THR A 428 25.78 5.26 13.13
C THR A 428 26.66 5.82 12.03
N VAL A 429 27.92 5.39 11.99
CA VAL A 429 28.89 5.76 10.96
C VAL A 429 28.41 5.27 9.58
N GLY A 430 28.86 5.94 8.52
CA GLY A 430 28.42 5.73 7.15
C GLY A 430 27.16 6.51 6.80
N ARG A 431 27.22 7.32 5.75
CA ARG A 431 26.07 8.04 5.19
C ARG A 431 25.88 7.67 3.72
N TRP A 432 24.67 7.27 3.37
CA TRP A 432 24.22 7.20 1.99
C TRP A 432 23.70 8.55 1.53
N ILE A 433 24.12 8.95 0.34
CA ILE A 433 23.77 10.22 -0.30
C ILE A 433 23.08 9.86 -1.61
N GLU A 434 21.78 10.13 -1.68
CA GLU A 434 20.98 10.03 -2.89
C GLU A 434 20.86 11.41 -3.54
N LYS A 435 21.27 11.52 -4.79
CA LYS A 435 21.03 12.68 -5.63
C LYS A 435 20.25 12.25 -6.85
N ARG A 436 19.14 12.91 -7.12
CA ARG A 436 18.31 12.62 -8.29
C ARG A 436 18.29 13.80 -9.25
N TRP A 437 18.08 13.50 -10.52
CA TRP A 437 17.78 14.47 -11.57
C TRP A 437 16.82 13.80 -12.56
N GLU A 438 16.27 14.57 -13.49
CA GLU A 438 15.34 14.04 -14.49
C GLU A 438 14.12 13.34 -13.85
N THR A 439 13.48 14.04 -12.90
CA THR A 439 12.22 13.62 -12.29
C THR A 439 11.05 14.09 -13.14
N ARG A 440 10.07 13.21 -13.36
CA ARG A 440 8.90 13.48 -14.19
C ARG A 440 7.62 12.99 -13.54
N ALA A 441 6.51 13.58 -13.95
CA ALA A 441 5.15 13.18 -13.61
C ALA A 441 4.33 13.22 -14.90
N GLU A 442 4.51 12.16 -15.70
CA GLU A 442 4.03 12.06 -17.08
C GLU A 442 3.51 10.65 -17.34
N LEU A 443 2.95 10.41 -18.52
CA LEU A 443 2.54 9.08 -18.95
C LEU A 443 3.71 8.08 -18.84
N PRO A 444 3.51 6.94 -18.16
CA PRO A 444 4.56 5.92 -18.03
C PRO A 444 4.81 5.16 -19.33
N THR A 445 5.97 4.51 -19.39
CA THR A 445 6.28 3.48 -20.39
C THR A 445 5.40 2.25 -20.18
N LEU A 446 5.12 1.51 -21.25
CA LEU A 446 4.46 0.22 -21.21
C LEU A 446 5.48 -0.91 -21.37
N GLY A 447 5.18 -2.06 -20.77
CA GLY A 447 6.02 -3.24 -20.83
C GLY A 447 5.24 -4.51 -20.60
N VAL A 448 5.93 -5.64 -20.70
CA VAL A 448 5.33 -6.98 -20.57
C VAL A 448 5.63 -7.52 -19.18
N THR A 449 4.60 -8.02 -18.49
CA THR A 449 4.72 -8.71 -17.20
C THR A 449 5.12 -10.18 -17.40
N GLY A 450 5.55 -10.85 -16.32
CA GLY A 450 5.91 -12.27 -16.38
C GLY A 450 4.76 -13.22 -16.79
N ASN A 451 3.51 -12.79 -16.66
CA ASN A 451 2.32 -13.52 -17.15
C ASN A 451 1.82 -13.01 -18.52
N ASN A 452 2.70 -12.38 -19.30
CA ASN A 452 2.44 -11.95 -20.69
C ASN A 452 1.35 -10.87 -20.85
N LYS A 453 0.99 -10.16 -19.79
CA LYS A 453 0.13 -8.97 -19.84
C LYS A 453 0.96 -7.71 -20.09
N ILE A 454 0.33 -6.68 -20.63
CA ILE A 454 0.93 -5.36 -20.85
C ILE A 454 0.41 -4.44 -19.75
N THR A 455 1.32 -3.71 -19.12
CA THR A 455 0.99 -2.74 -18.05
C THR A 455 1.99 -1.60 -18.01
N THR A 456 1.78 -0.66 -17.10
CA THR A 456 2.62 0.50 -16.88
C THR A 456 3.89 0.14 -16.10
N PHE A 457 5.01 0.68 -16.57
CA PHE A 457 6.33 0.56 -15.94
C PHE A 457 6.92 1.95 -15.74
N ILE A 458 7.62 2.11 -14.61
CA ILE A 458 8.44 3.28 -14.32
C ILE A 458 9.90 2.86 -14.12
N PRO A 459 10.87 3.78 -14.24
CA PRO A 459 12.23 3.53 -13.80
C PRO A 459 12.22 3.12 -12.32
N GLY A 460 12.48 1.84 -12.04
CA GLY A 460 12.54 1.29 -10.69
C GLY A 460 13.89 1.57 -10.04
N MET A 461 14.95 1.44 -10.84
CA MET A 461 16.29 1.89 -10.51
C MET A 461 17.06 2.20 -11.80
N ASN A 462 17.08 3.48 -12.19
CA ASN A 462 17.96 3.99 -13.23
C ASN A 462 19.01 4.86 -12.54
N ALA A 463 20.11 4.24 -12.13
CA ALA A 463 21.02 4.81 -11.16
C ALA A 463 22.48 4.49 -11.46
N ILE A 464 23.35 5.38 -11.02
CA ILE A 464 24.78 5.17 -10.89
C ILE A 464 25.05 4.94 -9.39
N ILE A 465 25.66 3.81 -9.04
CA ILE A 465 25.87 3.39 -7.66
C ILE A 465 27.37 3.34 -7.37
N GLN A 466 27.77 3.98 -6.28
CA GLN A 466 29.13 3.99 -5.74
C GLN A 466 29.10 3.57 -4.26
N LYS A 467 29.49 2.33 -3.96
CA LYS A 467 29.38 1.75 -2.61
C LYS A 467 30.45 2.25 -1.63
N HIS A 468 31.54 2.78 -2.14
CA HIS A 468 32.65 3.31 -1.35
C HIS A 468 33.34 4.44 -2.13
N PRO A 469 33.88 5.49 -1.48
CA PRO A 469 34.52 6.62 -2.17
C PRO A 469 35.61 6.20 -3.17
N ASN A 470 36.36 5.15 -2.83
CA ASN A 470 37.45 4.63 -3.68
C ASN A 470 37.00 3.57 -4.69
N SER A 471 35.72 3.16 -4.68
CA SER A 471 35.20 2.18 -5.64
C SER A 471 34.78 2.86 -6.94
N LYS A 472 34.99 2.17 -8.07
CA LYS A 472 34.47 2.61 -9.36
C LYS A 472 32.94 2.55 -9.34
N PRO A 473 32.23 3.62 -9.72
CA PRO A 473 30.77 3.58 -9.84
C PRO A 473 30.34 2.61 -10.95
N PHE A 474 29.15 2.03 -10.79
CA PHE A 474 28.52 1.20 -11.82
C PHE A 474 27.07 1.64 -12.07
N THR A 475 26.60 1.45 -13.30
CA THR A 475 25.25 1.83 -13.70
C THR A 475 24.31 0.64 -13.62
N VAL A 476 23.09 0.89 -13.18
CA VAL A 476 21.98 -0.06 -13.17
C VAL A 476 20.77 0.57 -13.83
N GLN A 477 20.06 -0.21 -14.64
CA GLN A 477 18.83 0.20 -15.29
C GLN A 477 17.81 -0.92 -15.19
N TYR A 478 16.92 -0.77 -14.22
CA TYR A 478 15.77 -1.63 -14.02
C TYR A 478 14.49 -0.81 -14.04
N PHE A 479 13.48 -1.33 -14.73
CA PHE A 479 12.12 -0.80 -14.62
C PHE A 479 11.29 -1.69 -13.71
N SER A 480 10.22 -1.13 -13.18
CA SER A 480 9.31 -1.83 -12.29
C SER A 480 7.88 -1.59 -12.76
N SER A 481 7.09 -2.66 -12.86
CA SER A 481 5.66 -2.51 -13.05
C SER A 481 5.06 -1.79 -11.85
N THR A 482 4.11 -0.90 -12.10
CA THR A 482 3.50 -0.08 -11.05
C THR A 482 2.06 0.23 -11.40
N SER A 483 1.17 0.20 -10.39
CA SER A 483 -0.10 0.94 -10.46
C SER A 483 0.14 2.31 -9.85
N ALA A 484 0.04 3.35 -10.68
CA ALA A 484 0.42 4.70 -10.27
C ALA A 484 -0.60 5.37 -9.34
N HIS A 485 -1.83 4.83 -9.25
CA HIS A 485 -2.95 5.44 -8.53
C HIS A 485 -3.26 6.85 -9.06
N THR A 486 -3.37 6.95 -10.38
CA THR A 486 -3.75 8.17 -11.12
C THR A 486 -4.78 7.82 -12.20
N THR A 487 -5.62 6.84 -11.90
CA THR A 487 -6.61 6.29 -12.82
C THR A 487 -7.60 7.37 -13.19
N MET A 488 -7.89 7.50 -14.49
CA MET A 488 -8.84 8.47 -15.02
C MET A 488 -9.88 7.79 -15.91
N LYS A 489 -11.07 8.41 -16.01
CA LYS A 489 -12.15 7.91 -16.87
C LYS A 489 -11.73 7.76 -18.33
N LYS A 490 -11.02 8.76 -18.86
CA LYS A 490 -10.51 8.74 -20.24
C LYS A 490 -9.14 8.08 -20.25
N GLY A 491 -8.99 7.05 -21.09
CA GLY A 491 -7.71 6.40 -21.32
C GLY A 491 -6.79 7.18 -22.26
N ARG A 492 -5.56 6.69 -22.41
CA ARG A 492 -4.58 7.12 -23.40
C ARG A 492 -5.13 7.04 -24.82
N ASN A 493 -4.81 8.03 -25.64
CA ASN A 493 -5.12 8.02 -27.07
C ASN A 493 -4.15 7.11 -27.84
N CYS A 494 -4.52 6.69 -29.05
CA CYS A 494 -3.72 5.77 -29.86
C CYS A 494 -2.30 6.32 -30.13
N LYS A 495 -2.18 7.62 -30.44
CA LYS A 495 -0.88 8.26 -30.73
C LYS A 495 0.09 8.16 -29.56
N SER A 496 -0.40 8.31 -28.33
CA SER A 496 0.43 8.26 -27.11
C SER A 496 1.04 6.88 -26.84
N CYS A 497 0.58 5.83 -27.53
CA CYS A 497 1.10 4.47 -27.45
C CYS A 497 1.85 4.08 -28.74
N HIS A 498 1.23 4.31 -29.90
CA HIS A 498 1.70 3.81 -31.19
C HIS A 498 2.68 4.74 -31.92
N GLN A 499 2.72 6.03 -31.57
CA GLN A 499 3.66 7.02 -32.12
C GLN A 499 4.64 7.56 -31.06
N SER A 500 4.70 6.94 -29.88
CA SER A 500 5.55 7.39 -28.77
C SER A 500 6.68 6.41 -28.49
N ASP A 501 7.91 6.83 -28.76
CA ASP A 501 9.12 6.07 -28.43
C ASP A 501 9.20 5.77 -26.93
N LEU A 502 8.85 6.74 -26.08
CA LEU A 502 8.87 6.55 -24.63
C LEU A 502 7.82 5.54 -24.17
N ALA A 503 6.64 5.50 -24.80
CA ALA A 503 5.58 4.55 -24.44
C ALA A 503 6.01 3.09 -24.69
N ILE A 504 6.81 2.84 -25.72
CA ILE A 504 7.38 1.51 -26.01
C ILE A 504 8.78 1.30 -25.39
N GLY A 505 9.23 2.24 -24.57
CA GLY A 505 10.45 2.16 -23.77
C GLY A 505 11.74 2.51 -24.52
N VAL A 506 11.67 3.10 -25.71
CA VAL A 506 12.86 3.53 -26.46
C VAL A 506 13.50 4.76 -25.81
N THR A 507 14.81 4.73 -25.64
CA THR A 507 15.62 5.86 -25.17
C THR A 507 15.50 7.04 -26.12
N THR A 508 14.98 8.15 -25.61
CA THR A 508 14.79 9.41 -26.39
C THR A 508 16.00 10.33 -26.29
N ARG A 509 16.69 10.33 -25.15
CA ARG A 509 17.91 11.08 -24.88
C ARG A 509 18.66 10.55 -23.67
N TRP A 510 19.88 11.02 -23.48
CA TRP A 510 20.66 10.79 -22.27
C TRP A 510 20.62 12.03 -21.37
N SER A 511 20.22 11.85 -20.12
CA SER A 511 20.18 12.93 -19.13
C SER A 511 21.49 12.97 -18.36
N THR A 512 22.09 14.16 -18.26
CA THR A 512 23.36 14.38 -17.56
C THR A 512 23.10 14.97 -16.19
N SER A 513 23.79 14.48 -15.17
CA SER A 513 23.69 15.00 -13.81
C SER A 513 24.14 16.47 -13.74
N PRO A 514 23.41 17.34 -13.02
CA PRO A 514 23.85 18.71 -12.76
C PRO A 514 25.17 18.80 -11.98
N ASP A 515 25.49 17.77 -11.19
CA ASP A 515 26.67 17.79 -10.31
C ASP A 515 27.92 17.19 -10.95
N ASN A 516 27.76 16.41 -12.01
CA ASN A 516 28.88 15.72 -12.65
C ASN A 516 28.59 15.41 -14.13
N PRO A 517 29.34 15.98 -15.08
CA PRO A 517 29.10 15.80 -16.51
C PRO A 517 29.37 14.36 -17.00
N LEU A 518 30.07 13.54 -16.22
CA LEU A 518 30.33 12.12 -16.53
C LEU A 518 29.16 11.21 -16.13
N TRP A 519 28.26 11.67 -15.25
CA TRP A 519 27.12 10.89 -14.80
C TRP A 519 25.95 11.08 -15.76
N LYS A 520 25.77 10.11 -16.65
CA LYS A 520 24.69 10.11 -17.65
C LYS A 520 23.83 8.85 -17.51
N THR A 521 22.52 9.04 -17.61
CA THR A 521 21.55 7.95 -17.59
C THR A 521 20.55 8.09 -18.76
N PRO A 522 20.06 6.98 -19.33
CA PRO A 522 19.13 7.02 -20.45
C PRO A 522 17.73 7.45 -19.99
N VAL A 523 17.07 8.30 -20.78
CA VAL A 523 15.63 8.60 -20.67
C VAL A 523 14.87 7.62 -21.57
N GLY A 524 14.74 6.40 -21.07
CA GLY A 524 14.07 5.26 -21.70
C GLY A 524 14.52 3.97 -21.03
N TRP A 525 14.11 2.83 -21.60
CA TRP A 525 14.38 1.50 -21.09
C TRP A 525 15.33 0.71 -22.00
N VAL A 526 15.24 0.90 -23.31
CA VAL A 526 16.05 0.21 -24.31
C VAL A 526 16.49 1.15 -25.42
N GLU A 527 17.63 0.88 -26.03
CA GLU A 527 18.03 1.61 -27.24
C GLU A 527 17.14 1.21 -28.43
N LYS A 528 16.97 2.12 -29.40
CA LYS A 528 16.03 1.95 -30.54
C LYS A 528 16.19 0.59 -31.24
N ASN A 529 17.43 0.22 -31.56
CA ASN A 529 17.78 -1.01 -32.29
C ASN A 529 18.15 -2.19 -31.36
N GLN A 530 17.92 -2.08 -30.06
CA GLN A 530 18.26 -3.13 -29.10
C GLN A 530 17.36 -4.36 -29.31
N ARG A 531 17.98 -5.51 -29.60
CA ARG A 531 17.26 -6.78 -29.81
C ARG A 531 16.72 -7.35 -28.50
N ASN A 532 17.57 -7.40 -27.48
CA ASN A 532 17.22 -7.98 -26.18
C ASN A 532 16.33 -7.02 -25.39
N PRO A 533 15.24 -7.50 -24.77
CA PRO A 533 14.41 -6.68 -23.91
C PRO A 533 15.18 -6.07 -22.73
N GLY A 534 14.75 -4.89 -22.29
CA GLY A 534 15.24 -4.24 -21.09
C GLY A 534 14.84 -4.99 -19.82
N LEU A 535 15.65 -4.85 -18.78
CA LEU A 535 15.48 -5.58 -17.52
C LEU A 535 14.42 -4.95 -16.62
N ALA A 536 13.61 -5.79 -15.98
CA ALA A 536 12.71 -5.38 -14.91
C ALA A 536 13.09 -5.99 -13.55
N THR A 537 12.59 -5.39 -12.48
CA THR A 537 12.76 -5.93 -11.12
C THR A 537 11.93 -7.19 -10.86
N GLN A 538 10.78 -7.32 -11.52
CA GLN A 538 9.89 -8.47 -11.41
C GLN A 538 10.36 -9.61 -12.33
N PRO A 539 10.34 -10.89 -11.90
CA PRO A 539 10.70 -12.01 -12.77
C PRO A 539 9.82 -12.09 -14.01
N GLY A 540 10.44 -12.39 -15.16
CA GLY A 540 9.77 -12.50 -16.45
C GLY A 540 9.26 -11.17 -17.02
N ALA A 541 9.21 -10.10 -16.22
CA ALA A 541 8.84 -8.79 -16.71
C ALA A 541 9.99 -8.16 -17.50
N ARG A 542 9.64 -7.42 -18.55
CA ARG A 542 10.59 -6.89 -19.53
C ARG A 542 10.00 -5.75 -20.35
N SER A 543 10.85 -5.00 -21.04
CA SER A 543 10.39 -4.11 -22.11
C SER A 543 9.78 -4.92 -23.25
N PHE A 544 9.13 -4.25 -24.19
CA PHE A 544 8.84 -4.87 -25.49
C PHE A 544 10.14 -5.29 -26.18
N ASP A 545 10.12 -6.44 -26.85
CA ASP A 545 11.21 -6.85 -27.74
C ASP A 545 11.17 -6.04 -29.05
N GLN A 546 12.19 -6.21 -29.90
CA GLN A 546 12.27 -5.45 -31.15
C GLN A 546 11.08 -5.69 -32.09
N LYS A 547 10.55 -6.92 -32.15
CA LYS A 547 9.44 -7.28 -33.01
C LYS A 547 8.14 -6.66 -32.50
N GLU A 548 7.87 -6.77 -31.20
CA GLU A 548 6.72 -6.14 -30.55
C GLU A 548 6.73 -4.63 -30.77
N ARG A 549 7.88 -3.96 -30.61
CA ARG A 549 8.00 -2.51 -30.87
C ARG A 549 7.67 -2.16 -32.32
N ALA A 550 8.19 -2.91 -33.30
CA ALA A 550 7.91 -2.67 -34.72
C ALA A 550 6.42 -2.86 -35.05
N GLU A 551 5.77 -3.91 -34.51
CA GLU A 551 4.34 -4.14 -34.72
C GLU A 551 3.48 -3.04 -34.08
N ILE A 552 3.83 -2.57 -32.88
CA ILE A 552 3.14 -1.45 -32.22
C ILE A 552 3.27 -0.17 -33.06
N GLN A 553 4.47 0.15 -33.54
CA GLN A 553 4.73 1.35 -34.35
C GLN A 553 4.09 1.29 -35.74
N LYS A 554 3.87 0.10 -36.30
CA LYS A 554 3.20 -0.08 -37.60
C LYS A 554 1.79 0.53 -37.60
N VAL A 555 1.06 0.41 -36.49
CA VAL A 555 -0.26 1.06 -36.32
C VAL A 555 -0.12 2.58 -36.26
N GLY A 556 1.01 3.08 -35.74
CA GLY A 556 1.33 4.49 -35.65
C GLY A 556 1.32 5.21 -36.99
N VAL A 557 1.68 4.54 -38.09
CA VAL A 557 1.66 5.13 -39.45
C VAL A 557 0.23 5.51 -39.85
N CYS A 558 -0.76 4.67 -39.54
CA CYS A 558 -2.16 4.91 -39.88
C CYS A 558 -2.74 6.14 -39.15
N LEU A 559 -2.23 6.48 -37.96
CA LEU A 559 -2.75 7.57 -37.12
C LEU A 559 -2.44 8.97 -37.66
N ASN A 560 -1.68 9.07 -38.76
CA ASN A 560 -1.50 10.32 -39.49
C ASN A 560 -2.76 10.70 -40.27
N CYS A 561 -3.52 9.72 -40.75
CA CYS A 561 -4.71 9.92 -41.59
C CYS A 561 -6.02 9.49 -40.90
N HIS A 562 -5.93 8.61 -39.90
CA HIS A 562 -7.09 8.04 -39.21
C HIS A 562 -7.12 8.44 -37.72
N GLY A 563 -8.32 8.75 -37.23
CA GLY A 563 -8.55 9.03 -35.81
C GLY A 563 -8.78 7.75 -34.99
N ASP A 564 -8.69 7.86 -33.66
CA ASP A 564 -8.78 6.73 -32.72
C ASP A 564 -10.07 5.89 -32.86
N GLU A 565 -11.17 6.46 -33.37
CA GLU A 565 -12.48 5.80 -33.55
C GLU A 565 -12.71 5.23 -34.95
N ASP A 566 -11.69 5.24 -35.81
CA ASP A 566 -11.86 4.82 -37.19
C ASP A 566 -12.10 3.30 -37.30
N LYS A 567 -13.13 2.92 -38.07
CA LYS A 567 -13.54 1.53 -38.31
C LYS A 567 -12.46 0.70 -39.00
N ILE A 568 -11.45 1.34 -39.61
CA ILE A 568 -10.30 0.60 -40.17
C ILE A 568 -9.61 -0.28 -39.12
N TYR A 569 -9.69 0.07 -37.84
CA TYR A 569 -9.05 -0.66 -36.76
C TYR A 569 -9.84 -1.90 -36.31
N GLU A 570 -11.16 -1.96 -36.55
CA GLU A 570 -12.00 -3.13 -36.22
C GLU A 570 -11.57 -4.38 -37.01
N LYS A 571 -11.15 -4.19 -38.26
CA LYS A 571 -10.68 -5.25 -39.16
C LYS A 571 -9.27 -4.95 -39.69
N PHE A 572 -8.36 -4.55 -38.80
CA PHE A 572 -7.03 -4.04 -39.16
C PHE A 572 -6.23 -4.90 -40.13
N LYS A 573 -6.28 -6.24 -40.02
CA LYS A 573 -5.60 -7.15 -40.96
C LYS A 573 -6.13 -7.04 -42.40
N ILE A 574 -7.41 -6.73 -42.57
CA ILE A 574 -8.03 -6.50 -43.88
C ILE A 574 -7.66 -5.10 -44.37
N SER A 575 -7.76 -4.10 -43.49
CA SER A 575 -7.39 -2.71 -43.80
C SER A 575 -5.93 -2.59 -44.25
N GLN A 576 -4.99 -3.33 -43.64
CA GLN A 576 -3.59 -3.39 -44.06
C GLN A 576 -3.37 -3.96 -45.46
N LYS A 577 -4.29 -4.77 -45.99
CA LYS A 577 -4.17 -5.29 -47.37
C LYS A 577 -4.64 -4.27 -48.41
N ASN A 578 -5.39 -3.26 -47.98
CA ASN A 578 -6.00 -2.24 -48.84
C ASN A 578 -5.33 -0.87 -48.66
N LEU A 579 -4.02 -0.84 -48.34
CA LEU A 579 -3.27 0.40 -48.19
C LEU A 579 -3.19 1.13 -49.53
N THR A 580 -3.62 2.38 -49.55
CA THR A 580 -3.41 3.25 -50.72
C THR A 580 -1.95 3.69 -50.79
N PRO A 581 -1.45 4.16 -51.95
CA PRO A 581 -0.09 4.73 -52.05
C PRO A 581 0.17 5.84 -51.02
N LEU A 582 -0.85 6.65 -50.70
CA LEU A 582 -0.83 7.70 -49.67
C LEU A 582 -0.60 7.16 -48.24
N CYS A 583 -0.73 5.86 -48.01
CA CYS A 583 -0.48 5.23 -46.72
C CYS A 583 0.97 4.74 -46.54
N ASN A 584 1.78 4.76 -47.60
CA ASN A 584 3.18 4.32 -47.60
C ASN A 584 4.20 5.48 -47.61
N GLU A 585 3.71 6.71 -47.75
CA GLU A 585 4.46 7.97 -47.53
C GLU A 585 4.31 8.43 -46.09
#